data_AF-A0A1D1Z5H2-F1
#
_entry.id   AF-A0A1D1Z5H2-F1
#
_cell.length_a   1.000
_cell.length_b   1.000
_cell.length_c   1.000
_cell.angle_alpha   90.00
_cell.angle_beta   90.00
_cell.angle_gamma   90.00
#
_symmetry.space_group_name_H-M   'P 1'
#
loop_
_entity.id
_entity.type
_entity.pdbx_description
1 polymer ?
#
loop_
_entity_poly.entity_id
_entity_poly.type
_entity_poly.pdbx_seq_one_letter_code
_entity_poly.pdbx_strand_id
1 'polypeptide(L)'
;KCLSDAGFFVDIADISGKHTMRSLIERVVTLQGVAQNLPRTCTSLMDATSCFFPQYIINQIHTPLFILNSAYDKVQINLSVAPASADPYGFWSACKKNHAHCNADEMTVLQGLRNQVLKAVGSFSMSRQNGLFINSCFTHCQSESQTTWFAENSPALGNTRIAVAVGDWFFDRSAFKARDCAYPCDKTCHHSN
;
A
#
# COMPACT_ATOMS: atom_id res chain seq x y z
N LYS A 1 6.24 -0.54 -19.25
CA LYS A 1 6.40 -0.06 -17.86
C LYS A 1 5.01 0.25 -17.31
N CYS A 2 4.74 -0.04 -16.04
CA CYS A 2 3.45 0.26 -15.39
C CYS A 2 3.67 1.02 -14.08
N LEU A 3 2.78 1.95 -13.75
CA LEU A 3 2.69 2.58 -12.43
C LEU A 3 1.48 1.98 -11.69
N SER A 4 1.67 1.57 -10.46
CA SER A 4 0.59 1.25 -9.53
C SER A 4 0.60 2.27 -8.40
N ASP A 5 -0.45 3.07 -8.30
CA ASP A 5 -0.69 4.01 -7.21
C ASP A 5 -1.77 3.43 -6.29
N ALA A 6 -1.45 3.30 -5.01
CA ALA A 6 -2.35 2.80 -3.96
C ALA A 6 -2.99 1.42 -4.25
N GLY A 7 -2.38 0.63 -5.13
CA GLY A 7 -2.85 -0.71 -5.49
C GLY A 7 -2.21 -1.84 -4.69
N PHE A 8 -1.30 -1.54 -3.75
CA PHE A 8 -0.53 -2.55 -3.02
C PHE A 8 -1.14 -2.84 -1.64
N PHE A 9 -2.22 -3.63 -1.63
CA PHE A 9 -2.83 -4.12 -0.39
C PHE A 9 -2.14 -5.40 0.09
N VAL A 10 -1.85 -5.47 1.39
CA VAL A 10 -1.34 -6.70 2.02
C VAL A 10 -2.44 -7.48 2.74
N ASP A 11 -2.38 -8.80 2.64
CA ASP A 11 -3.31 -9.71 3.29
C ASP A 11 -2.89 -9.91 4.75
N ILE A 12 -3.59 -9.22 5.65
CA ILE A 12 -3.31 -9.21 7.08
C ILE A 12 -4.60 -9.43 7.86
N ALA A 13 -4.44 -9.90 9.10
CA ALA A 13 -5.54 -9.93 10.05
C ALA A 13 -5.96 -8.52 10.47
N ASP A 14 -7.25 -8.34 10.69
CA ASP A 14 -7.84 -7.18 11.35
C ASP A 14 -7.59 -7.22 12.86
N ILE A 15 -8.01 -6.15 13.55
CA ILE A 15 -7.88 -6.03 15.01
C ILE A 15 -8.63 -7.10 15.82
N SER A 16 -9.53 -7.88 15.19
CA SER A 16 -10.20 -9.03 15.80
C SER A 16 -9.52 -10.37 15.48
N GLY A 17 -8.41 -10.36 14.73
CA GLY A 17 -7.66 -11.54 14.32
C GLY A 17 -8.21 -12.23 13.07
N LYS A 18 -9.18 -11.63 12.37
CA LYS A 18 -9.81 -12.22 11.16
C LYS A 18 -9.24 -11.59 9.89
N HIS A 19 -9.27 -12.33 8.78
CA HIS A 19 -8.85 -11.80 7.48
C HIS A 19 -10.02 -11.15 6.73
N THR A 20 -10.59 -10.06 7.28
CA THR A 20 -11.79 -9.41 6.70
C THR A 20 -11.57 -8.93 5.26
N MET A 21 -10.41 -8.37 4.93
CA MET A 21 -10.08 -7.99 3.55
C MET A 21 -10.00 -9.20 2.62
N ARG A 22 -9.43 -10.34 3.07
CA ARG A 22 -9.42 -11.58 2.28
C ARG A 22 -10.83 -12.04 1.96
N SER A 23 -11.75 -12.03 2.93
CA SER A 23 -13.15 -12.37 2.69
C SER A 23 -13.85 -11.39 1.74
N LEU A 24 -13.50 -10.10 1.77
CA LEU A 24 -14.00 -9.13 0.78
C LEU A 24 -13.47 -9.46 -0.63
N ILE A 25 -12.17 -9.70 -0.76
CA ILE A 25 -11.53 -10.07 -2.03
C ILE A 25 -12.07 -11.40 -2.56
N GLU A 26 -12.34 -12.38 -1.71
CA GLU A 26 -12.93 -13.67 -2.11
C GLU A 26 -14.28 -13.47 -2.79
N ARG A 27 -15.11 -12.59 -2.25
CA ARG A 27 -16.40 -12.22 -2.84
C ARG A 27 -16.22 -11.54 -4.19
N VAL A 28 -15.21 -10.66 -4.33
CA VAL A 28 -14.87 -10.03 -5.62
C VAL A 28 -14.42 -11.09 -6.63
N VAL A 29 -13.50 -11.98 -6.23
CA VAL A 29 -12.94 -13.01 -7.10
C VAL A 29 -14.03 -13.96 -7.61
N THR A 30 -14.93 -14.36 -6.71
CA THR A 30 -16.07 -15.23 -7.02
C THR A 30 -17.10 -14.52 -7.90
N LEU A 31 -17.53 -13.31 -7.51
CA LEU A 31 -18.58 -12.57 -8.21
C LEU A 31 -18.17 -12.20 -9.64
N GLN A 32 -16.94 -11.73 -9.81
CA GLN A 32 -16.41 -11.31 -11.10
C GLN A 32 -15.86 -12.49 -11.92
N GLY A 33 -15.74 -13.67 -11.29
CA GLY A 33 -15.12 -14.84 -11.89
C GLY A 33 -13.76 -14.50 -12.48
N VAL A 34 -12.84 -13.89 -11.71
CA VAL A 34 -11.51 -13.46 -12.23
C VAL A 34 -10.41 -14.47 -11.96
N ALA A 35 -10.73 -15.60 -11.33
CA ALA A 35 -9.77 -16.64 -10.99
C ALA A 35 -8.98 -17.14 -12.22
N GLN A 36 -9.62 -17.23 -13.39
CA GLN A 36 -8.96 -17.63 -14.64
C GLN A 36 -8.00 -16.58 -15.22
N ASN A 37 -8.06 -15.34 -14.75
CA ASN A 37 -7.18 -14.26 -15.17
C ASN A 37 -5.93 -14.13 -14.29
N LEU A 38 -5.87 -14.87 -13.18
CA LEU A 38 -4.73 -14.83 -12.26
C LEU A 38 -3.57 -15.70 -12.76
N PRO A 39 -2.32 -15.37 -12.39
CA PRO A 39 -1.15 -16.13 -12.81
C PRO A 39 -1.22 -17.59 -12.34
N ARG A 40 -1.10 -18.54 -13.28
CA ARG A 40 -1.06 -19.99 -12.97
C ARG A 40 0.07 -20.36 -12.02
N THR A 41 1.19 -19.65 -12.11
CA THR A 41 2.34 -19.76 -11.23
C THR A 41 2.03 -19.46 -9.77
N CYS A 42 0.94 -18.73 -9.50
CA CYS A 42 0.43 -18.52 -8.15
C CYS A 42 -0.71 -19.49 -7.83
N THR A 43 -1.71 -19.62 -8.72
CA THR A 43 -2.91 -20.41 -8.44
C THR A 43 -2.67 -21.92 -8.37
N SER A 44 -1.51 -22.41 -8.84
CA SER A 44 -1.08 -23.79 -8.60
C SER A 44 -0.54 -24.04 -7.19
N LEU A 45 -0.21 -22.98 -6.44
CA LEU A 45 0.40 -23.05 -5.10
C LEU A 45 -0.58 -22.64 -4.00
N MET A 46 -1.51 -21.75 -4.30
CA MET A 46 -2.50 -21.21 -3.35
C MET A 46 -3.83 -20.90 -4.04
N ASP A 47 -4.86 -20.60 -3.25
CA ASP A 47 -6.18 -20.27 -3.77
C ASP A 47 -6.18 -18.95 -4.56
N ALA A 48 -7.19 -18.79 -5.42
CA ALA A 48 -7.33 -17.61 -6.28
C ALA A 48 -7.47 -16.30 -5.48
N THR A 49 -8.11 -16.34 -4.31
CA THR A 49 -8.26 -15.15 -3.46
C THR A 49 -6.89 -14.68 -2.97
N SER A 50 -6.06 -15.60 -2.50
CA SER A 50 -4.67 -15.30 -2.12
C SER A 50 -3.91 -14.69 -3.31
N CYS A 51 -4.00 -15.27 -4.49
CA CYS A 51 -3.32 -14.77 -5.69
C CYS A 51 -3.82 -13.41 -6.21
N PHE A 52 -4.94 -12.91 -5.71
CA PHE A 52 -5.41 -11.56 -6.00
C PHE A 52 -4.61 -10.50 -5.23
N PHE A 53 -3.99 -10.86 -4.11
CA PHE A 53 -3.16 -9.94 -3.33
C PHE A 53 -1.76 -9.77 -3.95
N PRO A 54 -1.32 -8.51 -4.16
CA PRO A 54 -0.03 -8.22 -4.77
C PRO A 54 1.17 -8.89 -4.12
N GLN A 55 1.21 -9.08 -2.79
CA GLN A 55 2.38 -9.67 -2.13
C GLN A 55 2.72 -11.09 -2.61
N TYR A 56 1.75 -11.83 -3.17
CA TYR A 56 1.98 -13.20 -3.64
C TYR A 56 2.36 -13.28 -5.13
N ILE A 57 2.07 -12.24 -5.92
CA ILE A 57 2.30 -12.26 -7.37
C ILE A 57 3.34 -11.24 -7.83
N ILE A 58 3.65 -10.22 -7.04
CA ILE A 58 4.45 -9.07 -7.51
C ILE A 58 5.85 -9.45 -8.01
N ASN A 59 6.45 -10.48 -7.43
CA ASN A 59 7.79 -10.97 -7.84
C ASN A 59 7.78 -11.74 -9.17
N GLN A 60 6.60 -12.13 -9.67
CA GLN A 60 6.41 -12.84 -10.93
C GLN A 60 6.07 -11.90 -12.09
N ILE A 61 5.87 -10.60 -11.82
CA ILE A 61 5.55 -9.61 -12.84
C ILE A 61 6.82 -9.29 -13.64
N HIS A 62 6.81 -9.63 -14.93
CA HIS A 62 7.92 -9.36 -15.85
C HIS A 62 7.94 -7.92 -16.38
N THR A 63 6.77 -7.29 -16.51
CA THR A 63 6.69 -5.89 -16.93
C THR A 63 7.28 -4.99 -15.85
N PRO A 64 8.26 -4.12 -16.16
CA PRO A 64 8.81 -3.21 -15.16
C PRO A 64 7.71 -2.39 -14.51
N LEU A 65 7.70 -2.38 -13.18
CA LEU A 65 6.63 -1.82 -12.36
C LEU A 65 7.20 -0.79 -11.38
N PHE A 66 6.49 0.32 -11.21
CA PHE A 66 6.73 1.28 -10.14
C PHE A 66 5.59 1.18 -9.13
N ILE A 67 5.92 0.93 -7.87
CA ILE A 67 4.96 0.95 -6.78
C ILE A 67 5.03 2.31 -6.08
N LEU A 68 3.95 3.06 -6.19
CA LEU A 68 3.66 4.24 -5.38
C LEU A 68 2.58 3.83 -4.37
N ASN A 69 2.94 3.76 -3.10
CA ASN A 69 1.97 3.38 -2.06
C ASN A 69 2.27 4.11 -0.76
N SER A 70 1.24 4.40 0.01
CA SER A 70 1.43 4.74 1.41
C SER A 70 1.67 3.47 2.23
N ALA A 71 2.60 3.51 3.17
CA ALA A 71 2.74 2.47 4.19
C ALA A 71 1.56 2.41 5.17
N TYR A 72 0.81 3.51 5.29
CA TYR A 72 -0.38 3.65 6.12
C TYR A 72 -1.58 4.03 5.23
N ASP A 73 -1.83 3.21 4.20
CA ASP A 73 -2.92 3.44 3.26
C ASP A 73 -4.28 3.51 3.97
N LYS A 74 -4.99 4.64 3.83
CA LYS A 74 -6.26 4.84 4.55
C LYS A 74 -7.33 3.83 4.17
N VAL A 75 -7.39 3.39 2.91
CA VAL A 75 -8.37 2.39 2.47
C VAL A 75 -8.05 1.05 3.11
N GLN A 76 -6.77 0.66 3.16
CA GLN A 76 -6.38 -0.58 3.83
C GLN A 76 -6.63 -0.52 5.34
N ILE A 77 -6.38 0.62 6.00
CA ILE A 77 -6.68 0.79 7.43
C ILE A 77 -8.20 0.62 7.69
N ASN A 78 -9.03 1.24 6.85
CA ASN A 78 -10.49 1.24 7.03
C ASN A 78 -11.15 -0.10 6.67
N LEU A 79 -10.66 -0.80 5.64
CA LEU A 79 -11.29 -2.02 5.14
C LEU A 79 -10.62 -3.31 5.65
N SER A 80 -9.34 -3.24 6.02
CA SER A 80 -8.56 -4.41 6.46
C SER A 80 -8.21 -4.34 7.93
N VAL A 81 -7.59 -3.26 8.42
CA VAL A 81 -7.05 -3.24 9.80
C VAL A 81 -8.17 -3.12 10.83
N ALA A 82 -9.00 -2.09 10.71
CA ALA A 82 -10.07 -1.81 11.66
C ALA A 82 -11.41 -1.54 10.95
N PRO A 83 -11.94 -2.53 10.19
CA PRO A 83 -13.27 -2.43 9.60
C PRO A 83 -14.35 -2.35 10.67
N ALA A 84 -15.52 -1.80 10.32
CA ALA A 84 -16.64 -1.66 11.25
C ALA A 84 -17.09 -3.01 11.88
N SER A 85 -16.91 -4.12 11.15
CA SER A 85 -17.18 -5.47 11.65
C SER A 85 -16.22 -5.94 12.74
N ALA A 86 -14.99 -5.40 12.78
CA ALA A 86 -13.97 -5.70 13.79
C ALA A 86 -13.91 -4.64 14.91
N ASP A 87 -14.46 -3.45 14.68
CA ASP A 87 -14.57 -2.35 15.65
C ASP A 87 -16.03 -1.94 15.92
N PRO A 88 -16.89 -2.83 16.47
CA PRO A 88 -18.32 -2.57 16.63
C PRO A 88 -18.63 -1.44 17.63
N TYR A 89 -17.70 -1.15 18.54
CA TYR A 89 -17.83 -0.10 19.55
C TYR A 89 -17.17 1.22 19.13
N GLY A 90 -16.52 1.25 17.97
CA GLY A 90 -15.97 2.47 17.38
C GLY A 90 -14.70 2.99 18.06
N PHE A 91 -13.94 2.15 18.75
CA PHE A 91 -12.69 2.55 19.44
C PHE A 91 -11.67 3.14 18.47
N TRP A 92 -11.62 2.63 17.23
CA TRP A 92 -10.70 3.10 16.18
C TRP A 92 -11.25 4.29 15.38
N SER A 93 -12.47 4.75 15.66
CA SER A 93 -13.13 5.77 14.83
C SER A 93 -12.35 7.09 14.82
N ALA A 94 -11.81 7.51 15.96
CA ALA A 94 -11.03 8.74 16.06
C ALA A 94 -9.72 8.64 15.27
N CYS A 95 -8.96 7.55 15.46
CA CYS A 95 -7.71 7.27 14.77
C CYS A 95 -7.89 7.16 13.24
N LYS A 96 -8.90 6.41 12.77
CA LYS A 96 -9.19 6.25 11.33
C LYS A 96 -9.58 7.55 10.64
N LYS A 97 -10.30 8.42 11.35
CA LYS A 97 -10.70 9.74 10.86
C LYS A 97 -9.50 10.68 10.85
N ASN A 98 -8.72 10.72 11.91
CA ASN A 98 -7.53 11.54 12.00
C ASN A 98 -6.43 10.80 12.75
N HIS A 99 -5.35 10.50 12.03
CA HIS A 99 -4.19 9.79 12.53
C HIS A 99 -3.53 10.46 13.76
N ALA A 100 -3.71 11.77 13.94
CA ALA A 100 -3.24 12.48 15.13
C ALA A 100 -3.99 12.08 16.42
N HIS A 101 -5.13 11.40 16.31
CA HIS A 101 -5.89 10.87 17.44
C HIS A 101 -5.63 9.38 17.71
N CYS A 102 -4.70 8.75 17.00
CA CYS A 102 -4.30 7.39 17.31
C CYS A 102 -3.54 7.33 18.64
N ASN A 103 -3.96 6.46 19.54
CA ASN A 103 -3.23 6.15 20.76
C ASN A 103 -2.02 5.23 20.47
N ALA A 104 -1.24 4.92 21.51
CA ALA A 104 -0.01 4.14 21.37
C ALA A 104 -0.24 2.70 20.85
N ASP A 105 -1.35 2.06 21.24
CA ASP A 105 -1.68 0.69 20.81
C ASP A 105 -2.13 0.68 19.35
N GLU A 106 -3.00 1.63 18.97
CA GLU A 106 -3.43 1.83 17.58
C GLU A 106 -2.22 2.11 16.68
N MET A 107 -1.32 3.00 17.13
CA MET A 107 -0.09 3.29 16.40
C MET A 107 0.80 2.05 16.28
N THR A 108 0.92 1.22 17.31
CA THR A 108 1.70 -0.03 17.27
C THR A 108 1.18 -0.98 16.18
N VAL A 109 -0.14 -1.13 16.08
CA VAL A 109 -0.78 -1.92 15.03
C VAL A 109 -0.53 -1.33 13.64
N LEU A 110 -0.63 0.00 13.48
CA LEU A 110 -0.33 0.69 12.22
C LEU A 110 1.14 0.57 11.80
N GLN A 111 2.08 0.60 12.75
CA GLN A 111 3.49 0.29 12.49
C GLN A 111 3.67 -1.16 12.04
N GLY A 112 2.88 -2.08 12.59
CA GLY A 112 2.77 -3.46 12.12
C GLY A 112 2.38 -3.54 10.65
N LEU A 113 1.33 -2.81 10.23
CA LEU A 113 0.92 -2.72 8.82
C LEU A 113 2.08 -2.24 7.93
N ARG A 114 2.74 -1.13 8.29
CA ARG A 114 3.91 -0.62 7.55
C ARG A 114 4.97 -1.71 7.36
N ASN A 115 5.30 -2.44 8.43
CA ASN A 115 6.30 -3.50 8.37
C ASN A 115 5.90 -4.63 7.42
N GLN A 116 4.61 -4.99 7.36
CA GLN A 116 4.11 -5.99 6.40
C GLN A 116 4.23 -5.50 4.95
N VAL A 117 3.87 -4.24 4.68
CA VAL A 117 4.04 -3.63 3.34
C VAL A 117 5.51 -3.65 2.93
N LEU A 118 6.42 -3.18 3.79
CA LEU A 118 7.85 -3.12 3.48
C LEU A 118 8.49 -4.50 3.29
N LYS A 119 8.03 -5.50 4.06
CA LYS A 119 8.45 -6.89 3.89
C LYS A 119 7.98 -7.44 2.53
N ALA A 120 6.72 -7.20 2.17
CA ALA A 120 6.11 -7.70 0.94
C ALA A 120 6.78 -7.15 -0.34
N VAL A 121 7.21 -5.89 -0.34
CA VAL A 121 7.95 -5.29 -1.47
C VAL A 121 9.47 -5.56 -1.44
N GLY A 122 9.95 -6.33 -0.44
CA GLY A 122 11.35 -6.62 -0.21
C GLY A 122 12.08 -7.17 -1.44
N SER A 123 11.66 -8.36 -1.89
CA SER A 123 12.26 -9.02 -3.06
C SER A 123 12.01 -8.25 -4.36
N PHE A 124 10.82 -7.68 -4.52
CA PHE A 124 10.43 -6.89 -5.69
C PHE A 124 11.41 -5.73 -5.95
N SER A 125 11.83 -5.06 -4.88
CA SER A 125 12.73 -3.91 -4.95
C SER A 125 14.17 -4.27 -5.36
N MET A 126 14.55 -5.55 -5.36
CA MET A 126 15.91 -5.96 -5.78
C MET A 126 16.11 -5.82 -7.30
N SER A 127 15.05 -5.93 -8.11
CA SER A 127 15.14 -5.77 -9.56
C SER A 127 15.50 -4.33 -9.95
N ARG A 128 16.55 -4.12 -10.73
CA ARG A 128 16.97 -2.79 -11.22
C ARG A 128 15.96 -2.12 -12.16
N GLN A 129 15.02 -2.88 -12.73
CA GLN A 129 14.00 -2.35 -13.64
C GLN A 129 12.79 -1.79 -12.90
N ASN A 130 12.60 -2.15 -11.63
CA ASN A 130 11.45 -1.71 -10.83
C ASN A 130 11.76 -0.43 -10.07
N GLY A 131 10.72 0.35 -9.80
CA GLY A 131 10.77 1.53 -8.95
C GLY A 131 9.89 1.40 -7.72
N LEU A 132 10.20 2.16 -6.68
CA LEU A 132 9.52 2.09 -5.40
C LEU A 132 9.49 3.45 -4.71
N PHE A 133 8.30 3.92 -4.36
CA PHE A 133 8.08 5.09 -3.52
C PHE A 133 7.06 4.72 -2.45
N ILE A 134 7.55 4.33 -1.26
CA ILE A 134 6.70 4.02 -0.11
C ILE A 134 6.90 5.09 0.96
N ASN A 135 5.93 6.00 1.09
CA ASN A 135 5.96 7.04 2.13
C ASN A 135 5.13 6.67 3.35
N SER A 136 5.33 7.44 4.43
CA SER A 136 4.64 7.24 5.70
C SER A 136 3.43 8.16 5.90
N CYS A 137 2.78 8.58 4.81
CA CYS A 137 1.64 9.49 4.85
C CYS A 137 0.33 8.73 5.02
N PHE A 138 -0.50 9.08 6.00
CA PHE A 138 -1.90 8.61 6.06
C PHE A 138 -2.75 9.16 4.89
N THR A 139 -2.73 8.51 3.74
CA THR A 139 -3.42 8.91 2.50
C THR A 139 -3.85 7.69 1.68
N HIS A 140 -4.65 7.90 0.64
CA HIS A 140 -4.97 6.92 -0.40
C HIS A 140 -4.95 7.61 -1.76
N CYS A 141 -4.31 6.99 -2.75
CA CYS A 141 -3.88 7.59 -4.02
C CYS A 141 -3.02 8.86 -3.84
N GLN A 142 -2.08 9.08 -4.76
CA GLN A 142 -1.11 10.18 -4.63
C GLN A 142 -0.73 10.83 -5.97
N SER A 143 -1.08 10.19 -7.09
CA SER A 143 -0.83 10.66 -8.45
C SER A 143 -1.98 11.45 -9.08
N GLU A 144 -3.17 11.42 -8.47
CA GLU A 144 -4.39 12.01 -9.03
C GLU A 144 -4.44 13.54 -8.93
N SER A 145 -3.82 14.12 -7.89
CA SER A 145 -3.80 15.57 -7.65
C SER A 145 -2.40 16.15 -7.76
N GLN A 146 -2.27 17.35 -8.34
CA GLN A 146 -1.00 18.08 -8.37
C GLN A 146 -0.46 18.36 -6.96
N THR A 147 -1.33 18.54 -5.97
CA THR A 147 -0.95 18.82 -4.57
C THR A 147 -0.11 17.71 -3.95
N THR A 148 -0.34 16.45 -4.33
CA THR A 148 0.44 15.29 -3.88
C THR A 148 1.45 14.84 -4.92
N TRP A 149 1.19 15.08 -6.20
CA TRP A 149 2.02 14.58 -7.29
C TRP A 149 3.28 15.40 -7.52
N PHE A 150 3.17 16.73 -7.67
CA PHE A 150 4.28 17.57 -8.15
C PHE A 150 4.36 19.02 -7.63
N ALA A 151 3.39 19.46 -6.83
CA ALA A 151 3.42 20.80 -6.22
C ALA A 151 4.72 21.06 -5.43
N GLU A 152 5.05 22.33 -5.19
CA GLU A 152 6.30 22.71 -4.53
C GLU A 152 6.46 22.04 -3.15
N ASN A 153 5.36 21.95 -2.41
CA ASN A 153 5.25 21.33 -1.10
C ASN A 153 4.68 19.89 -1.14
N SER A 154 4.66 19.21 -2.29
CA SER A 154 4.16 17.83 -2.36
C SER A 154 5.02 16.87 -1.51
N PRO A 155 4.46 15.73 -1.06
CA PRO A 155 5.23 14.70 -0.38
C PRO A 155 6.50 14.29 -1.13
N ALA A 156 7.57 14.05 -0.38
CA ALA A 156 8.88 13.74 -0.91
C ALA A 156 9.63 12.75 -0.02
N LEU A 157 10.38 11.84 -0.65
CA LEU A 157 11.33 10.98 0.06
C LEU A 157 12.75 11.49 -0.18
N GLY A 158 13.41 11.89 0.90
CA GLY A 158 14.59 12.74 0.81
C GLY A 158 14.22 14.06 0.12
N ASN A 159 14.90 14.38 -0.98
CA ASN A 159 14.63 15.59 -1.77
C ASN A 159 13.86 15.29 -3.07
N THR A 160 13.27 14.09 -3.20
CA THR A 160 12.62 13.66 -4.45
C THR A 160 11.11 13.59 -4.28
N ARG A 161 10.38 14.41 -5.04
CA ARG A 161 8.91 14.39 -5.14
C ARG A 161 8.43 13.19 -5.95
N ILE A 162 7.17 12.80 -5.77
CA ILE A 162 6.59 11.62 -6.42
C ILE A 162 6.72 11.69 -7.96
N ALA A 163 6.29 12.78 -8.61
CA ALA A 163 6.35 12.89 -10.06
C ALA A 163 7.79 12.82 -10.63
N VAL A 164 8.76 13.35 -9.88
CA VAL A 164 10.18 13.28 -10.26
C VAL A 164 10.68 11.85 -10.17
N ALA A 165 10.40 11.16 -9.06
CA ALA A 165 10.76 9.76 -8.87
C ALA A 165 10.17 8.85 -9.95
N VAL A 166 8.88 9.00 -10.26
CA VAL A 166 8.22 8.23 -11.31
C VAL A 166 8.75 8.58 -12.69
N GLY A 167 8.94 9.87 -12.98
CA GLY A 167 9.49 10.34 -14.25
C GLY A 167 10.91 9.83 -14.50
N ASP A 168 11.78 9.92 -13.50
CA ASP A 168 13.15 9.41 -13.58
C ASP A 168 13.20 7.90 -13.83
N TRP A 169 12.32 7.15 -13.17
CA TRP A 169 12.18 5.71 -13.44
C TRP A 169 11.60 5.42 -14.83
N PHE A 170 10.58 6.16 -15.24
CA PHE A 170 9.92 5.94 -16.52
C PHE A 170 10.87 6.18 -17.70
N PHE A 171 11.70 7.23 -17.62
CA PHE A 171 12.68 7.60 -18.63
C PHE A 171 14.09 7.01 -18.42
N ASP A 172 14.23 5.99 -17.56
CA ASP A 172 15.50 5.28 -17.30
C ASP A 172 16.65 6.17 -16.79
N ARG A 173 16.32 7.30 -16.16
CA ARG A 173 17.29 8.20 -15.51
C ARG A 173 17.72 7.67 -14.14
N SER A 174 16.82 7.00 -13.43
CA SER A 174 17.09 6.38 -12.12
C SER A 174 16.07 5.29 -11.82
N ALA A 175 16.49 4.18 -11.21
CA ALA A 175 15.55 3.14 -10.78
C ALA A 175 14.71 3.54 -9.55
N PHE A 176 14.84 4.78 -9.04
CA PHE A 176 14.33 5.34 -7.78
C PHE A 176 13.61 4.33 -6.85
N LYS A 177 14.25 4.03 -5.72
CA LYS A 177 13.72 3.14 -4.70
C LYS A 177 13.91 3.76 -3.33
N ALA A 178 12.83 4.22 -2.73
CA ALA A 178 12.83 4.77 -1.39
C ALA A 178 11.69 4.18 -0.55
N ARG A 179 12.02 3.96 0.72
CA ARG A 179 11.10 3.55 1.78
C ARG A 179 11.31 4.52 2.91
N ASP A 180 10.24 5.15 3.34
CA ASP A 180 10.28 6.17 4.36
C ASP A 180 10.52 5.59 5.76
N CYS A 181 10.87 6.43 6.71
CA CYS A 181 10.93 6.09 8.13
C CYS A 181 9.51 5.93 8.71
N ALA A 182 9.37 5.43 9.93
CA ALA A 182 8.06 5.29 10.57
C ALA A 182 7.45 6.67 10.91
N TYR A 183 6.13 6.84 10.75
CA TYR A 183 5.43 8.04 11.24
C TYR A 183 5.81 8.31 12.72
N PRO A 184 6.05 9.56 13.14
CA PRO A 184 5.75 10.84 12.45
C PRO A 184 6.93 11.52 11.75
N CYS A 185 7.91 10.77 11.23
CA CYS A 185 9.16 11.39 10.79
C CYS A 185 9.04 12.26 9.52
N ASP A 186 8.18 11.91 8.56
CA ASP A 186 8.05 12.63 7.29
C ASP A 186 7.13 13.84 7.44
N LYS A 187 7.76 15.01 7.39
CA LYS A 187 7.09 16.32 7.53
C LYS A 187 6.55 16.86 6.21
N THR A 188 6.80 16.18 5.09
CA THR A 188 6.29 16.55 3.77
C THR A 188 4.92 15.93 3.47
N CYS A 189 4.46 15.04 4.34
CA CYS A 189 3.21 14.33 4.15
C CYS A 189 2.00 15.24 4.08
N HIS A 190 1.18 15.02 3.04
CA HIS A 190 -0.18 15.49 2.95
C HIS A 190 -1.10 14.35 3.38
N HIS A 191 -1.55 14.38 4.64
CA HIS A 191 -2.49 13.41 5.17
C HIS A 191 -3.90 13.71 4.68
N SER A 192 -4.64 12.69 4.23
CA SER A 192 -6.07 12.85 3.98
C SER A 192 -6.79 12.83 5.33
N ASN A 193 -7.65 13.83 5.58
CA ASN A 193 -8.59 13.80 6.71
C ASN A 193 -9.82 12.96 6.36
#